data_AF-A0A8H6IIL8-F1
#
_entry.id   AF-A0A8H6IIL8-F1
#
_cell.length_a   1.000
_cell.length_b   1.000
_cell.length_c   1.000
_cell.angle_alpha   90.00
_cell.angle_beta   90.00
_cell.angle_gamma   90.00
#
_symmetry.space_group_name_H-M   'P 1'
#
loop_
_entity.id
_entity.type
_entity.pdbx_description
1 polymer ?
#
loop_
_entity_poly.entity_id
_entity_poly.type
_entity_poly.pdbx_seq_one_letter_code
_entity_poly.pdbx_strand_id
1 'polypeptide(L)'
;MSTPLPEIDEIHASISSTFLPPAPRPNPPHPDPTSPATNTNSSIPRKRRRPLPRPMARRAKEIEKSAEGAILNISPWNYPIILTLQPLCGAIAAGCPALLEPSDVVPTFSKLLAELVPKYLEPAAYCLVLGWCAGDHEDSRA
;
A
#
# COMPACT_ATOMS: atom_id res chain seq x y z
N MET A 1 20.70 -25.71 -7.47
CA MET A 1 21.55 -24.76 -6.71
C MET A 1 20.64 -23.63 -6.26
N SER A 2 20.35 -23.53 -4.96
CA SER A 2 19.52 -22.43 -4.42
C SER A 2 20.36 -21.15 -4.47
N THR A 3 19.86 -20.12 -5.15
CA THR A 3 20.40 -18.77 -4.97
C THR A 3 20.23 -18.38 -3.49
N PRO A 4 21.24 -17.74 -2.86
CA PRO A 4 21.06 -17.18 -1.53
C PRO A 4 19.97 -16.11 -1.58
N LEU A 5 19.14 -16.05 -0.54
CA LEU A 5 18.13 -14.99 -0.43
C LEU A 5 18.84 -13.63 -0.36
N PRO A 6 18.36 -12.60 -1.06
CA PRO A 6 18.92 -11.27 -0.94
C PRO A 6 18.76 -10.78 0.50
N GLU A 7 19.82 -10.23 1.07
CA GLU A 7 19.79 -9.63 2.41
C GLU A 7 18.92 -8.35 2.41
N ILE A 8 18.37 -7.98 3.56
CA ILE A 8 17.50 -6.80 3.72
C ILE A 8 18.16 -5.55 3.14
N ASP A 9 19.47 -5.41 3.31
CA ASP A 9 20.24 -4.27 2.82
C ASP A 9 20.29 -4.20 1.28
N GLU A 10 20.33 -5.35 0.58
CA GLU A 10 20.30 -5.40 -0.88
C GLU A 10 18.92 -4.97 -1.43
N ILE A 11 17.86 -5.40 -0.76
CA ILE A 11 16.48 -5.01 -1.09
C ILE A 11 16.31 -3.50 -0.90
N HIS A 12 16.78 -2.97 0.23
CA HIS A 12 16.75 -1.54 0.52
C HIS A 12 17.59 -0.73 -0.47
N ALA A 13 18.78 -1.19 -0.84
CA ALA A 13 19.64 -0.53 -1.81
C ALA A 13 18.99 -0.47 -3.20
N SER A 14 18.39 -1.59 -3.66
CA SER A 14 17.76 -1.64 -4.98
C SER A 14 16.50 -0.76 -5.09
N ILE A 15 15.69 -0.69 -4.03
CA ILE A 15 14.56 0.24 -3.99
C ILE A 15 15.09 1.67 -3.95
N SER A 16 16.09 1.95 -3.11
CA SER A 16 16.65 3.29 -2.98
C SER A 16 17.24 3.81 -4.28
N SER A 17 17.85 2.96 -5.12
CA SER A 17 18.36 3.39 -6.44
C SER A 17 17.25 3.78 -7.42
N THR A 18 16.03 3.27 -7.23
CA THR A 18 14.86 3.67 -8.04
C THR A 18 14.38 5.07 -7.67
N PHE A 19 14.61 5.49 -6.43
CA PHE A 19 14.29 6.81 -5.90
C PHE A 19 15.54 7.69 -5.85
N LEU A 20 16.03 8.15 -7.01
CA LEU A 20 16.93 9.29 -6.97
C LEU A 20 16.18 10.48 -6.36
N PRO A 21 16.74 11.17 -5.35
CA PRO A 21 16.15 12.42 -4.90
C PRO A 21 16.08 13.37 -6.09
N PRO A 22 14.96 14.06 -6.31
CA PRO A 22 14.90 15.08 -7.35
C PRO A 22 16.01 16.10 -7.08
N ALA A 23 16.60 16.65 -8.15
CA ALA A 23 17.63 17.68 -8.04
C ALA A 23 17.19 18.76 -7.03
N PRO A 24 18.11 19.26 -6.18
CA PRO A 24 17.76 20.23 -5.15
C PRO A 24 17.05 21.42 -5.80
N ARG A 25 15.82 21.67 -5.37
CA ARG A 25 15.09 22.84 -5.84
C ARG A 25 15.80 24.09 -5.32
N PRO A 26 15.90 25.16 -6.14
CA PRO A 26 16.38 26.44 -5.63
C PRO A 26 15.51 26.86 -4.44
N ASN A 27 16.14 27.43 -3.41
CA ASN A 27 15.42 27.94 -2.27
C ASN A 27 14.34 28.92 -2.73
N PRO A 28 13.11 28.82 -2.22
CA PRO A 28 12.08 29.80 -2.54
C PRO A 28 12.59 31.19 -2.12
N PRO A 29 12.24 32.26 -2.86
CA PRO A 29 12.55 33.61 -2.43
C PRO A 29 11.97 33.84 -1.04
N HIS A 30 12.74 34.50 -0.18
CA HIS A 30 12.32 34.82 1.19
C HIS A 30 10.98 35.58 1.13
N PRO A 31 9.99 35.23 1.98
CA PRO A 31 8.73 35.95 2.00
C PRO A 31 8.96 37.44 2.28
N ASP A 32 8.28 38.29 1.50
CA ASP A 32 8.32 39.74 1.64
C ASP A 32 7.78 40.11 3.05
N PRO A 33 8.54 40.81 3.91
CA PRO A 33 8.16 41.06 5.30
C PRO A 33 6.91 41.96 5.46
N THR A 34 6.41 42.51 4.36
CA THR A 34 5.23 43.39 4.29
C THR A 34 3.93 42.63 3.96
N SER A 35 3.98 41.34 3.65
CA SER A 35 2.79 40.56 3.30
C SER A 35 1.92 40.30 4.54
N PRO A 36 0.65 40.76 4.59
CA PRO A 36 -0.21 40.58 5.75
C PRO A 36 -0.53 39.10 5.95
N ALA A 37 -0.12 38.54 7.09
CA ALA A 37 -0.50 37.21 7.52
C ALA A 37 -2.02 37.14 7.71
N THR A 38 -2.72 36.52 6.76
CA THR A 38 -4.17 36.31 6.84
C THR A 38 -4.45 35.15 7.78
N ASN A 39 -4.97 35.43 8.99
CA ASN A 39 -5.30 34.41 9.98
C ASN A 39 -6.66 33.75 9.66
N THR A 40 -6.67 32.67 8.90
CA THR A 40 -7.89 31.97 8.47
C THR A 40 -8.59 31.14 9.56
N ASN A 41 -8.17 31.21 10.82
CA ASN A 41 -8.61 30.29 11.88
C ASN A 41 -9.84 30.73 12.70
N SER A 42 -10.55 31.80 12.33
CA SER A 42 -11.69 32.29 13.12
C SER A 42 -13.02 31.55 12.87
N SER A 43 -13.11 30.66 11.87
CA SER A 43 -14.39 30.14 11.38
C SER A 43 -14.65 28.64 11.65
N ILE A 44 -13.80 27.93 12.41
CA ILE A 44 -14.01 26.50 12.69
C ILE A 44 -14.99 26.31 13.87
N PRO A 45 -16.24 25.83 13.65
CA PRO A 45 -17.17 25.57 14.75
C PRO A 45 -16.71 24.36 15.57
N ARG A 46 -16.51 24.55 16.88
CA ARG A 46 -16.27 23.45 17.82
C ARG A 46 -17.48 22.50 17.85
N LYS A 47 -17.26 21.24 17.50
CA LYS A 47 -18.27 20.16 17.53
C LYS A 47 -18.77 19.96 18.98
N ARG A 48 -19.96 20.46 19.31
CA ARG A 48 -20.61 20.24 20.62
C ARG A 48 -21.08 18.78 20.73
N ARG A 49 -20.58 18.06 21.74
CA ARG A 49 -21.03 16.69 22.05
C ARG A 49 -22.47 16.73 22.59
N ARG A 50 -23.40 16.07 21.91
CA ARG A 50 -24.77 15.82 22.43
C ARG A 50 -24.72 14.64 23.42
N PRO A 51 -25.54 14.64 24.49
CA PRO A 51 -25.69 13.48 25.35
C PRO A 51 -26.21 12.29 24.53
N LEU A 52 -25.56 11.13 24.66
CA LEU A 52 -26.02 9.91 24.01
C LEU A 52 -27.28 9.38 24.70
N PRO A 53 -28.21 8.74 23.96
CA PRO A 53 -29.38 8.08 24.55
C PRO A 53 -28.95 7.01 25.55
N ARG A 54 -29.75 6.83 26.62
CA ARG A 54 -29.49 5.84 27.67
C ARG A 54 -29.41 4.44 27.04
N PRO A 55 -28.47 3.57 27.48
CA PRO A 55 -28.37 2.23 26.94
C PRO A 55 -29.65 1.45 27.24
N MET A 56 -30.35 1.01 26.18
CA MET A 56 -31.38 -0.01 26.29
C MET A 56 -30.74 -1.32 26.79
N ALA A 57 -31.52 -2.12 27.53
CA ALA A 57 -31.09 -3.39 28.10
C ALA A 57 -30.30 -4.23 27.09
N ARG A 58 -29.07 -4.61 27.47
CA ARG A 58 -28.14 -5.40 26.63
C ARG A 58 -28.78 -6.76 26.33
N ARG A 59 -29.42 -6.90 25.18
CA ARG A 59 -29.55 -8.23 24.56
C ARG A 59 -28.15 -8.68 24.18
N ALA A 60 -27.80 -9.92 24.50
CA ALA A 60 -26.58 -10.52 24.01
C ALA A 60 -26.68 -10.57 22.48
N LYS A 61 -25.86 -9.75 21.80
CA LYS A 61 -25.72 -9.76 20.34
C LYS A 61 -24.34 -10.35 20.07
N GLU A 62 -24.33 -11.53 19.47
CA GLU A 62 -23.11 -12.16 18.98
C GLU A 62 -22.81 -11.63 17.57
N ILE A 63 -21.55 -11.26 17.33
CA ILE A 63 -21.06 -10.75 16.05
C ILE A 63 -19.93 -11.68 15.65
N GLU A 64 -20.17 -12.50 14.63
CA GLU A 64 -19.15 -13.33 14.02
C GLU A 64 -18.53 -12.58 12.84
N LYS A 65 -17.20 -12.67 12.70
CA LYS A 65 -16.47 -12.12 11.56
C LYS A 65 -16.04 -13.29 10.68
N SER A 66 -16.42 -13.25 9.41
CA SER A 66 -15.97 -14.18 8.38
C SER A 66 -15.16 -13.44 7.32
N ALA A 67 -14.29 -14.15 6.61
CA ALA A 67 -13.61 -13.61 5.44
C ALA A 67 -14.65 -13.19 4.37
N GLU A 68 -14.39 -12.07 3.69
CA GLU A 68 -15.27 -11.57 2.62
C GLU A 68 -15.06 -12.29 1.28
N GLY A 69 -13.92 -12.99 1.12
CA GLY A 69 -13.54 -13.68 -0.11
C GLY A 69 -12.16 -13.26 -0.59
N ALA A 70 -11.91 -13.42 -1.89
CA ALA A 70 -10.64 -13.03 -2.51
C ALA A 70 -10.53 -11.50 -2.66
N ILE A 71 -9.34 -10.96 -2.40
CA ILE A 71 -9.05 -9.54 -2.57
C ILE A 71 -8.01 -9.30 -3.67
N LEU A 72 -8.02 -8.10 -4.24
CA LEU A 72 -6.99 -7.60 -5.14
C LEU A 72 -6.17 -6.52 -4.42
N ASN A 73 -4.86 -6.72 -4.31
CA ASN A 73 -3.93 -5.78 -3.68
C ASN A 73 -3.04 -5.14 -4.75
N ILE A 74 -3.46 -3.96 -5.20
CA ILE A 74 -2.71 -3.12 -6.16
C ILE A 74 -1.80 -2.20 -5.36
N SER A 75 -0.48 -2.38 -5.47
CA SER A 75 0.47 -1.61 -4.68
C SER A 75 1.20 -0.54 -5.51
N PRO A 76 1.26 0.72 -5.02
CA PRO A 76 1.95 1.80 -5.73
C PRO A 76 3.47 1.71 -5.58
N TRP A 77 4.18 2.39 -6.47
CA TRP A 77 5.65 2.33 -6.58
C TRP A 77 6.40 3.04 -5.46
N ASN A 78 5.81 4.04 -4.80
CA ASN A 78 6.51 4.99 -3.90
C ASN A 78 7.01 4.36 -2.59
N TYR A 79 6.33 3.34 -2.07
CA TYR A 79 6.79 2.55 -0.92
C TYR A 79 6.42 1.08 -1.13
N PRO A 80 7.12 0.40 -2.05
CA PRO A 80 6.64 -0.83 -2.64
C PRO A 80 6.58 -1.97 -1.61
N ILE A 81 7.51 -2.02 -0.64
CA ILE A 81 7.47 -3.02 0.44
C ILE A 81 6.23 -2.83 1.31
N ILE A 82 6.11 -1.68 1.99
CA ILE A 82 5.09 -1.50 3.01
C ILE A 82 3.69 -1.44 2.41
N LEU A 83 3.53 -0.81 1.24
CA LEU A 83 2.23 -0.67 0.58
C LEU A 83 1.80 -1.96 -0.14
N THR A 84 2.68 -2.95 -0.31
CA THR A 84 2.29 -4.30 -0.74
C THR A 84 2.04 -5.19 0.47
N LEU A 85 2.99 -5.27 1.40
CA LEU A 85 2.97 -6.28 2.46
C LEU A 85 2.03 -5.94 3.61
N GLN A 86 1.92 -4.66 4.01
CA GLN A 86 1.03 -4.27 5.10
C GLN A 86 -0.46 -4.61 4.82
N PRO A 87 -1.03 -4.27 3.64
CA PRO A 87 -2.40 -4.69 3.33
C PRO A 87 -2.52 -6.22 3.17
N LEU A 88 -1.51 -6.90 2.61
CA LEU A 88 -1.50 -8.36 2.50
C LEU A 88 -1.55 -9.03 3.88
N CYS A 89 -0.78 -8.55 4.86
CA CYS A 89 -0.85 -9.05 6.24
C CYS A 89 -2.25 -8.92 6.84
N GLY A 90 -2.94 -7.80 6.56
CA GLY A 90 -4.33 -7.60 6.99
C GLY A 90 -5.29 -8.60 6.34
N ALA A 91 -5.10 -8.90 5.05
CA ALA A 91 -5.89 -9.88 4.32
C ALA A 91 -5.69 -11.30 4.86
N ILE A 92 -4.44 -11.70 5.09
CA ILE A 92 -4.09 -12.99 5.71
C ILE A 92 -4.74 -13.11 7.09
N ALA A 93 -4.63 -12.06 7.92
CA ALA A 93 -5.24 -12.05 9.25
C ALA A 93 -6.78 -12.13 9.22
N ALA A 94 -7.41 -11.61 8.16
CA ALA A 94 -8.84 -11.73 7.94
C ALA A 94 -9.26 -13.08 7.34
N GLY A 95 -8.31 -13.93 6.94
CA GLY A 95 -8.58 -15.19 6.24
C GLY A 95 -8.95 -15.02 4.77
N CYS A 96 -8.61 -13.88 4.16
CA CYS A 96 -8.87 -13.60 2.75
C CYS A 96 -7.71 -14.08 1.86
N PRO A 97 -7.97 -14.89 0.81
CA PRO A 97 -7.00 -15.07 -0.27
C PRO A 97 -6.78 -13.75 -1.02
N ALA A 98 -5.60 -13.58 -1.63
CA ALA A 98 -5.23 -12.32 -2.27
C ALA A 98 -4.48 -12.51 -3.58
N LEU A 99 -4.86 -11.73 -4.60
CA LEU A 99 -4.06 -11.51 -5.79
C LEU A 99 -3.25 -10.22 -5.62
N LEU A 100 -1.96 -10.30 -5.84
CA LEU A 100 -1.00 -9.23 -5.67
C LEU A 100 -0.60 -8.67 -7.03
N GLU A 101 -0.75 -7.36 -7.21
CA GLU A 101 -0.37 -6.65 -8.43
C GLU A 101 0.55 -5.47 -8.04
N PRO A 102 1.87 -5.70 -7.94
CA PRO A 102 2.81 -4.65 -7.62
C PRO A 102 3.14 -3.80 -8.85
N SER A 103 3.34 -2.50 -8.63
CA SER A 103 3.71 -1.57 -9.71
C SER A 103 4.97 -1.98 -10.48
N ASP A 104 4.88 -1.98 -11.82
CA ASP A 104 5.98 -2.30 -12.74
C ASP A 104 7.15 -1.30 -12.72
N VAL A 105 6.98 -0.14 -12.07
CA VAL A 105 8.01 0.91 -11.95
C VAL A 105 9.19 0.45 -11.07
N VAL A 106 9.01 -0.59 -10.24
CA VAL A 106 10.06 -1.13 -9.36
C VAL A 106 10.34 -2.60 -9.71
N PRO A 107 10.99 -2.89 -10.86
CA PRO A 107 11.09 -4.25 -11.40
C PRO A 107 11.89 -5.21 -10.51
N THR A 108 12.85 -4.72 -9.72
CA THR A 108 13.60 -5.57 -8.78
C THR A 108 12.70 -6.09 -7.66
N PHE A 109 11.81 -5.23 -7.14
CA PHE A 109 10.87 -5.61 -6.09
C PHE A 109 9.81 -6.59 -6.62
N SER A 110 9.29 -6.33 -7.82
CA SER A 110 8.33 -7.22 -8.49
C SER A 110 8.90 -8.62 -8.75
N LYS A 111 10.16 -8.71 -9.21
CA LYS A 111 10.87 -9.99 -9.36
C LYS A 111 11.08 -10.72 -8.03
N LEU A 112 11.49 -9.97 -7.00
CA LEU A 112 11.68 -10.51 -5.66
C LEU A 112 10.37 -11.08 -5.10
N LEU A 113 9.25 -10.38 -5.26
CA LEU A 113 7.95 -10.92 -4.88
C LEU A 113 7.57 -12.18 -5.67
N ALA A 114 7.87 -12.23 -6.96
CA ALA A 114 7.59 -13.41 -7.79
C ALA A 114 8.35 -14.65 -7.31
N GLU A 115 9.54 -14.48 -6.73
CA GLU A 115 10.32 -15.57 -6.13
C GLU A 115 9.86 -15.91 -4.71
N LEU A 116 9.57 -14.92 -3.88
CA LEU A 116 9.30 -15.13 -2.45
C LEU A 116 7.85 -15.56 -2.17
N VAL A 117 6.85 -14.99 -2.85
CA VAL A 117 5.44 -15.31 -2.60
C VAL A 117 5.17 -16.82 -2.71
N PRO A 118 5.49 -17.53 -3.81
CA PRO A 118 5.24 -18.97 -3.90
C PRO A 118 6.11 -19.82 -2.97
N LYS A 119 7.21 -19.26 -2.43
CA LYS A 119 8.10 -19.95 -1.49
C LYS A 119 7.55 -19.97 -0.06
N TYR A 120 6.81 -18.94 0.34
CA TYR A 120 6.35 -18.75 1.72
C TYR A 120 4.83 -18.78 1.89
N LEU A 121 4.06 -18.54 0.82
CA LEU A 121 2.61 -18.49 0.83
C LEU A 121 2.03 -19.55 -0.10
N GLU A 122 0.84 -20.04 0.23
CA GLU A 122 0.12 -21.03 -0.57
C GLU A 122 -0.23 -20.43 -1.96
N PRO A 123 0.32 -20.96 -3.08
CA PRO A 123 0.17 -20.35 -4.40
C PRO A 123 -1.28 -20.29 -4.90
N ALA A 124 -2.15 -21.20 -4.43
CA ALA A 124 -3.56 -21.20 -4.75
C ALA A 124 -4.35 -20.09 -4.05
N ALA A 125 -3.86 -19.61 -2.90
CA ALA A 125 -4.50 -18.57 -2.11
C ALA A 125 -3.85 -17.19 -2.31
N TYR A 126 -2.55 -17.16 -2.64
CA TYR A 126 -1.76 -15.96 -2.79
C TYR A 126 -0.94 -16.01 -4.07
N CYS A 127 -1.38 -15.27 -5.09
CA CYS A 127 -0.76 -15.25 -6.40
C CYS A 127 -0.33 -13.83 -6.78
N LEU A 128 0.70 -13.73 -7.61
CA LEU A 128 1.26 -12.47 -8.09
C LEU A 128 1.00 -12.34 -9.59
N VAL A 129 0.52 -11.18 -10.03
CA VAL A 129 0.39 -10.82 -11.44
C VAL A 129 1.27 -9.59 -11.69
N LEU A 130 2.11 -9.65 -12.72
CA LEU A 130 2.98 -8.56 -13.15
C LEU A 130 2.41 -7.96 -14.45
N GLY A 131 2.57 -6.65 -14.68
CA GLY A 131 2.32 -6.06 -16.00
C GLY A 131 0.89 -5.57 -16.31
N TRP A 132 0.04 -5.23 -15.33
CA TRP A 132 -1.37 -4.88 -15.61
C TRP A 132 -1.55 -3.59 -16.43
N CYS A 133 -0.53 -2.70 -16.47
CA CYS A 133 -0.55 -1.47 -17.27
C CYS A 133 -0.03 -1.64 -18.71
N ALA A 134 0.37 -2.85 -19.12
CA ALA A 134 0.67 -3.14 -20.51
C ALA A 134 -0.66 -3.30 -21.28
N GLY A 135 -1.10 -2.20 -21.90
CA GLY A 135 -2.16 -2.24 -22.90
C GLY A 135 -1.69 -2.98 -24.14
N ASP A 136 -1.64 -4.31 -24.08
CA ASP A 136 -1.26 -5.14 -25.20
C ASP A 136 -2.53 -5.64 -25.89
N HIS A 137 -3.18 -4.73 -26.62
CA HIS A 137 -3.86 -5.11 -27.86
C HIS A 137 -2.76 -5.59 -28.83
N GLU A 138 -2.39 -6.87 -28.74
CA GLU A 138 -1.67 -7.70 -29.74
C GLU A 138 -0.83 -8.74 -28.99
N ASP A 139 -1.40 -9.93 -28.73
CA ASP A 139 -0.67 -11.23 -28.82
C ASP A 139 -1.58 -12.39 -28.37
N SER A 140 -2.72 -12.55 -29.02
CA SER A 140 -3.59 -13.74 -28.90
C SER A 140 -3.63 -14.58 -30.18
N ARG A 141 -2.60 -14.47 -31.04
CA ARG A 141 -2.43 -15.32 -32.23
C ARG A 141 -1.03 -15.91 -32.24
N ALA A 142 -0.85 -17.02 -31.52
CA ALA A 142 0.12 -18.05 -31.81
C ALA A 142 -0.41 -19.40 -31.32
#